data_AF-A0A561DE13-F1
#
_entry.id   AF-A0A561DE13-F1
#
_cell.length_a   1.000
_cell.length_b   1.000
_cell.length_c   1.000
_cell.angle_alpha   90.00
_cell.angle_beta   90.00
_cell.angle_gamma   90.00
#
_symmetry.space_group_name_H-M   'P 1'
#
loop_
_entity.id
_entity.type
_entity.pdbx_description
1 polymer ?
#
loop_
_entity_poly.entity_id
_entity_poly.type
_entity_poly.pdbx_seq_one_letter_code
_entity_poly.pdbx_strand_id
1 'polypeptide(L)' 'MSRKSEHQISFSVFDVIYHKGERVTDLPLLERKEILNDLISEDTPLFNKVQ' A
#
# COMPACT_ATOMS: atom_id res chain seq x y z
N MET A 1 30.96 -1.19 9.31
CA MET A 1 29.79 -1.86 8.69
C MET A 1 30.02 -1.91 7.19
N SER A 2 29.91 -3.10 6.58
CA SER A 2 30.35 -3.38 5.20
C SER A 2 29.54 -2.63 4.15
N ARG A 3 30.21 -2.18 3.06
CA ARG A 3 29.69 -1.41 1.91
C ARG A 3 28.72 -2.17 0.98
N LYS A 4 28.21 -3.34 1.38
CA LYS A 4 27.33 -4.20 0.58
C LYS A 4 26.20 -4.79 1.43
N SER A 5 25.43 -3.94 2.10
CA SER A 5 24.10 -4.36 2.54
C SER A 5 23.24 -4.46 1.27
N GLU A 6 22.65 -5.63 1.02
CA GLU A 6 21.57 -5.77 0.03
C GLU A 6 20.36 -5.02 0.57
N HIS A 7 20.37 -3.70 0.38
CA HIS A 7 19.24 -2.85 0.73
C HIS A 7 18.07 -3.21 -0.18
N GLN A 8 17.06 -3.84 0.41
CA GLN A 8 15.84 -4.17 -0.30
C GLN A 8 14.96 -2.92 -0.38
N ILE A 9 14.54 -2.58 -1.60
CA ILE A 9 13.57 -1.51 -1.83
C ILE A 9 12.17 -2.11 -1.61
N SER A 10 11.35 -1.42 -0.83
CA SER A 10 9.96 -1.82 -0.56
C SER A 10 9.00 -0.85 -1.24
N PHE A 11 7.92 -1.39 -1.80
CA PHE A 11 6.77 -0.60 -2.23
C PHE A 11 5.73 -0.55 -1.12
N SER A 12 5.71 0.56 -0.40
CA SER A 12 4.79 0.81 0.71
C SER A 12 3.62 1.67 0.24
N VAL A 13 2.47 1.04 0.05
CA VAL A 13 1.25 1.69 -0.46
C VAL A 13 0.49 2.32 0.69
N PHE A 14 0.11 3.60 0.56
CA PHE A 14 -0.65 4.29 1.59
C PHE A 14 -2.07 4.66 1.15
N ASP A 15 -2.41 4.56 -0.13
CA ASP A 15 -3.68 5.04 -0.65
C ASP A 15 -4.13 4.28 -1.90
N VAL A 16 -5.43 4.36 -2.19
CA VAL A 16 -6.09 3.82 -3.38
C VAL A 16 -6.91 4.92 -4.06
N ILE A 17 -6.77 5.02 -5.37
CA ILE A 17 -7.41 6.05 -6.19
C ILE A 17 -8.48 5.49 -7.13
N TYR A 18 -8.39 4.20 -7.47
CA TYR A 18 -9.36 3.48 -8.27
C TYR A 18 -9.61 2.09 -7.70
N HIS A 19 -10.86 1.66 -7.70
CA HIS A 19 -11.25 0.32 -7.31
C HIS A 19 -12.43 -0.13 -8.21
N LYS A 20 -12.34 -1.33 -8.79
CA LYS A 20 -13.38 -1.92 -9.66
C LYS A 20 -13.83 -1.02 -10.83
N GLY A 21 -12.91 -0.24 -11.40
CA GLY A 21 -13.19 0.66 -12.52
C GLY A 21 -13.74 2.03 -12.14
N GLU A 22 -14.00 2.27 -10.86
CA GLU A 22 -14.49 3.54 -10.35
C GLU A 22 -13.40 4.30 -9.60
N ARG A 23 -13.46 5.64 -9.68
CA ARG A 23 -12.58 6.51 -8.91
C ARG A 23 -13.11 6.61 -7.48
N VAL A 24 -12.25 6.36 -6.50
CA VAL A 24 -12.64 6.38 -5.07
C VAL A 24 -12.12 7.60 -4.33
N THR A 25 -11.48 8.55 -5.01
CA THR A 25 -10.85 9.75 -4.39
C THR A 25 -11.84 10.70 -3.71
N ASP A 26 -13.13 10.58 -4.02
CA ASP A 26 -14.18 11.38 -3.41
C ASP A 26 -14.60 10.82 -2.03
N LEU A 27 -14.19 9.59 -1.71
CA LEU A 27 -14.42 9.00 -0.40
C LEU A 27 -13.42 9.56 0.63
N PRO A 28 -13.84 9.69 1.91
CA PRO A 28 -12.94 9.99 3.01
C PRO A 28 -11.72 9.05 3.04
N LEU A 29 -10.57 9.58 3.48
CA LEU A 29 -9.33 8.79 3.57
C LEU A 29 -9.52 7.48 4.35
N LEU A 30 -10.31 7.49 5.42
CA LEU A 30 -10.57 6.30 6.23
C LEU A 30 -11.23 5.18 5.42
N GLU A 31 -12.25 5.51 4.63
CA GLU A 31 -12.94 4.54 3.77
C GLU A 31 -12.00 4.01 2.67
N ARG A 32 -11.13 4.87 2.13
CA ARG A 32 -10.12 4.44 1.14
C ARG A 32 -9.08 3.51 1.77
N LYS A 33 -8.72 3.71 3.04
CA LYS A 33 -7.85 2.81 3.80
C LYS A 33 -8.51 1.45 4.06
N GLU A 34 -9.81 1.41 4.31
CA GLU A 34 -10.57 0.15 4.41
C GLU A 34 -10.51 -0.63 3.10
N ILE A 35 -10.77 0.04 1.96
CA ILE A 35 -10.64 -0.57 0.63
C ILE A 35 -9.21 -1.09 0.40
N LEU A 36 -8.19 -0.32 0.79
CA LEU A 36 -6.79 -0.73 0.67
C LEU A 36 -6.46 -1.97 1.52
N ASN A 37 -7.02 -2.06 2.74
CA ASN A 37 -6.87 -3.21 3.63
C ASN A 37 -7.50 -4.48 3.05
N ASP A 38 -8.64 -4.35 2.39
CA ASP A 38 -9.30 -5.47 1.71
C ASP A 38 -8.53 -5.93 0.45
N LEU A 39 -7.89 -4.99 -0.26
CA LEU A 39 -7.11 -5.27 -1.48
C LEU A 39 -5.77 -5.96 -1.19
N ILE A 40 -5.10 -5.61 -0.08
CA ILE A 40 -3.77 -6.11 0.28
C ILE A 40 -3.88 -6.85 1.60
N SER A 41 -4.11 -8.16 1.52
CA SER A 41 -4.38 -9.01 2.68
C SER A 41 -3.16 -9.23 3.58
N GLU A 42 -1.95 -9.19 3.01
CA GLU A 42 -0.70 -9.51 3.70
C GLU A 42 0.41 -8.54 3.33
N ASP A 43 1.26 -8.23 4.31
CA ASP A 43 2.45 -7.40 4.11
C ASP A 43 3.68 -8.29 3.88
N THR A 44 4.47 -7.93 2.89
CA THR A 44 5.75 -8.57 2.56
C THR A 44 6.89 -7.54 2.63
N PRO A 45 8.16 -7.99 2.70
CA PRO A 45 9.30 -7.10 2.63
C PRO A 45 9.38 -6.26 1.33
N LEU A 46 8.81 -6.76 0.24
CA LEU A 46 8.81 -6.08 -1.06
C LEU A 46 7.57 -5.20 -1.28
N PHE A 47 6.43 -5.59 -0.72
CA PHE A 47 5.14 -4.92 -0.94
C PHE A 47 4.31 -4.98 0.33
N ASN A 48 3.92 -3.83 0.83
CA ASN A 48 3.13 -3.70 2.05
C ASN A 48 2.23 -2.48 1.99
N LYS A 49 1.24 -2.43 2.88
CA LYS A 49 0.40 -1.25 3.08
C LYS A 49 0.78 -0.50 4.35
N VAL A 50 0.62 0.82 4.32
CA VAL A 50 0.75 1.68 5.49
C VAL A 50 -0.62 1.76 6.17
N GLN A 51 -0.71 1.31 7.42
CA GLN A 51 -1.94 1.37 8.23
C GLN A 51 -2.26 2.81 8.62
#